data_AF-A0A7D3XSC8-F1
#
_entry.id   AF-A0A7D3XSC8-F1
#
_cell.length_a   1.000
_cell.length_b   1.000
_cell.length_c   1.000
_cell.angle_alpha   90.00
_cell.angle_beta   90.00
_cell.angle_gamma   90.00
#
_symmetry.space_group_name_H-M   'P 1'
#
loop_
_entity.id
_entity.type
_entity.pdbx_description
1 polymer ?
#
loop_
_entity_poly.entity_id
_entity_poly.type
_entity_poly.pdbx_seq_one_letter_code
_entity_poly.pdbx_strand_id
1 'polypeptide(L)'
;MNLRYALREIRKNGFDRTWWRKRFFTHVVSQYFTKVRKPDSDPVTDQEWDNLIILDACRYDLFRELYQEEPLQGDLQSRTSVQSGTPGFLSETFTNDKFHDIVYVTGNPYVNTDLPSGTFHAVESVWQDGWDDELQTVHPDTMAERTVEIANRYPDKRIISHFLQPHAPFVGDVKLGQRETFAIREQAMGDEDARTRNRTPFELLDAGTVTRDKVWEAYRSNLEFAWPAVERLLSELPGLTAVTSDHGNAMGERAWPFPIRVYGHPLGILIPALTQVPWLTHTNGPRKEITAESPDSESTTVDEATSERLRMLGYAE
;
A
#
# COMPACT_ATOMS: atom_id res chain seq x y z
N MET A 1 -6.23 21.48 20.69
CA MET A 1 -4.77 21.61 20.46
C MET A 1 -4.20 22.60 21.48
N ASN A 2 -3.14 22.24 22.21
CA ASN A 2 -2.56 23.10 23.25
C ASN A 2 -1.79 24.27 22.60
N LEU A 3 -2.16 25.51 22.91
CA LEU A 3 -1.57 26.72 22.32
C LEU A 3 -0.04 26.78 22.48
N ARG A 4 0.47 26.25 23.60
CA ARG A 4 1.92 26.18 23.88
C ARG A 4 2.65 25.21 22.94
N TYR A 5 2.00 24.11 22.56
CA TYR A 5 2.57 23.15 21.61
C TYR A 5 2.66 23.76 20.21
N ALA A 6 1.59 24.41 19.74
CA ALA A 6 1.57 25.06 18.43
C ALA A 6 2.64 26.17 18.31
N LEU A 7 2.78 27.02 19.32
CA LEU A 7 3.81 28.07 19.35
C LEU A 7 5.23 27.49 19.35
N ARG A 8 5.47 26.39 20.07
CA ARG A 8 6.76 25.70 20.08
C ARG A 8 7.11 25.12 18.72
N GLU A 9 6.15 24.46 18.08
CA GLU A 9 6.32 23.87 16.74
C GLU A 9 6.59 24.93 15.67
N ILE A 10 5.85 26.04 15.68
CA ILE A 10 6.07 27.17 14.76
C ILE A 10 7.44 27.82 15.04
N ARG A 11 7.84 27.97 16.30
CA ARG A 11 9.17 28.52 16.62
C ARG A 11 10.30 27.60 16.13
N LYS A 12 10.10 26.28 16.17
CA LYS A 12 11.07 25.28 15.72
C LYS A 12 11.17 25.20 14.19
N ASN A 13 10.03 25.22 13.49
CA ASN A 13 9.95 24.87 12.07
C ASN A 13 9.37 26.00 11.18
N GLY A 14 9.10 27.19 11.72
CA GLY A 14 8.30 28.23 11.06
C GLY A 14 8.92 28.82 9.78
N PHE A 15 10.21 28.61 9.54
CA PHE A 15 10.88 28.99 8.29
C PHE A 15 10.97 27.83 7.28
N ASP A 16 10.60 26.61 7.68
CA ASP A 16 10.62 25.43 6.81
C ASP A 16 9.34 25.38 5.95
N ARG A 17 9.53 25.60 4.64
CA ARG A 17 8.45 25.54 3.64
C ARG A 17 7.85 24.14 3.53
N THR A 18 8.64 23.08 3.72
CA THR A 18 8.19 21.69 3.69
C THR A 18 7.30 21.40 4.87
N TRP A 19 7.65 21.90 6.06
CA TRP A 19 6.84 21.78 7.26
C TRP A 19 5.47 22.46 7.08
N TRP A 20 5.44 23.71 6.58
CA TRP A 20 4.18 24.39 6.28
C TRP A 20 3.34 23.68 5.22
N ARG A 21 3.98 23.14 4.18
CA ARG A 21 3.31 22.34 3.14
C ARG A 21 2.66 21.10 3.73
N LYS A 22 3.38 20.31 4.55
CA LYS A 22 2.82 19.16 5.28
C LYS A 22 1.63 19.56 6.15
N ARG A 23 1.74 20.65 6.93
CA ARG A 23 0.64 21.15 7.77
C ARG A 23 -0.59 21.54 6.94
N PHE A 24 -0.40 22.23 5.82
CA PHE A 24 -1.50 22.59 4.92
C PHE A 24 -2.19 21.36 4.33
N PHE A 25 -1.41 20.35 3.92
CA PHE A 25 -1.96 19.08 3.45
C PHE A 25 -2.82 18.41 4.52
N THR A 26 -2.30 18.22 5.74
CA THR A 26 -3.02 17.51 6.81
C THR A 26 -4.25 18.28 7.32
N HIS A 27 -4.14 19.59 7.50
CA HIS A 27 -5.18 20.36 8.23
C HIS A 27 -6.19 21.06 7.32
N VAL A 28 -5.89 21.21 6.02
CA VAL A 28 -6.78 21.89 5.07
C VAL A 28 -7.19 20.94 3.94
N VAL A 29 -6.22 20.44 3.18
CA VAL A 29 -6.48 19.68 1.95
C VAL A 29 -7.13 18.33 2.29
N SER A 30 -6.56 17.61 3.25
CA SER A 30 -7.10 16.33 3.72
C SER A 30 -8.50 16.49 4.31
N GLN A 31 -8.74 17.55 5.10
CA GLN A 31 -10.07 17.82 5.65
C GLN A 31 -11.10 18.14 4.57
N TYR A 32 -10.69 18.85 3.50
CA TYR A 32 -11.57 19.09 2.36
C TYR A 32 -11.97 17.78 1.67
N PHE A 33 -11.01 16.92 1.33
CA PHE A 33 -11.31 15.65 0.66
C PHE A 33 -12.02 14.64 1.55
N THR A 34 -11.82 14.66 2.86
CA THR A 34 -12.46 13.67 3.76
C THR A 34 -13.80 14.11 4.33
N LYS A 35 -14.06 15.42 4.45
CA LYS A 35 -15.27 15.95 5.13
C LYS A 35 -16.16 16.84 4.26
N VAL A 36 -15.62 17.48 3.23
CA VAL A 36 -16.37 18.45 2.41
C VAL A 36 -16.72 17.85 1.06
N ARG A 37 -15.73 17.25 0.38
CA ARG A 37 -15.88 16.66 -0.95
C ARG A 37 -15.19 15.31 -0.99
N LYS A 38 -15.75 14.37 -0.23
CA LYS A 38 -15.36 12.96 -0.32
C LYS A 38 -15.89 12.39 -1.63
N PRO A 39 -15.01 11.86 -2.51
CA PRO A 39 -15.46 11.17 -3.70
C PRO A 39 -16.32 9.97 -3.32
N ASP A 40 -17.28 9.62 -4.18
CA ASP A 40 -17.93 8.31 -4.08
C ASP A 40 -16.86 7.23 -4.27
N SER A 41 -16.87 6.24 -3.39
CA SER A 41 -15.93 5.12 -3.36
C SER A 41 -16.66 3.82 -3.54
N ASP A 42 -15.94 2.79 -3.98
CA ASP A 42 -16.43 1.44 -4.21
C ASP A 42 -15.70 0.48 -3.24
N PRO A 43 -16.15 0.34 -1.97
CA PRO A 43 -15.47 -0.48 -0.97
C PRO A 43 -15.37 -1.94 -1.40
N VAL A 44 -14.24 -2.61 -1.09
CA VAL A 44 -14.06 -4.03 -1.45
C VAL A 44 -15.04 -4.94 -0.71
N THR A 45 -15.52 -4.54 0.47
CA THR A 45 -16.49 -5.28 1.28
C THR A 45 -17.88 -5.35 0.63
N ASP A 46 -18.17 -4.41 -0.27
CA ASP A 46 -19.46 -4.31 -0.97
C ASP A 46 -19.42 -5.07 -2.31
N GLN A 47 -18.26 -5.60 -2.70
CA GLN A 47 -18.06 -6.37 -3.91
C GLN A 47 -18.05 -7.87 -3.61
N GLU A 48 -18.47 -8.67 -4.59
CA GLU A 48 -18.36 -10.12 -4.49
C GLU A 48 -16.97 -10.61 -4.89
N TRP A 49 -16.37 -11.44 -4.05
CA TRP A 49 -15.12 -12.16 -4.30
C TRP A 49 -14.94 -13.28 -3.26
N ASP A 50 -14.24 -14.32 -3.67
CA ASP A 50 -13.77 -15.41 -2.80
C ASP A 50 -12.29 -15.20 -2.42
N ASN A 51 -11.52 -14.57 -3.31
CA ASN A 51 -10.15 -14.16 -3.08
C ASN A 51 -9.94 -12.70 -3.52
N LEU A 52 -9.24 -11.92 -2.73
CA LEU A 52 -8.91 -10.53 -3.02
C LEU A 52 -7.39 -10.34 -2.97
N ILE A 53 -6.78 -10.08 -4.11
CA ILE A 53 -5.36 -9.77 -4.23
C ILE A 53 -5.22 -8.24 -4.24
N ILE A 54 -4.50 -7.70 -3.25
CA ILE A 54 -4.26 -6.27 -3.09
C ILE A 54 -2.78 -6.01 -3.38
N LEU A 55 -2.51 -5.18 -4.39
CA LEU A 55 -1.18 -4.67 -4.74
C LEU A 55 -1.00 -3.29 -4.12
N ASP A 56 -0.12 -3.12 -3.14
CA ASP A 56 0.06 -1.86 -2.40
C ASP A 56 0.42 -0.70 -3.34
N ALA A 57 -0.37 0.36 -3.23
CA ALA A 57 -0.20 1.60 -3.96
C ALA A 57 -0.25 1.48 -5.50
N CYS A 58 -0.85 0.45 -6.10
CA CYS A 58 -0.95 0.26 -7.55
C CYS A 58 -2.00 1.16 -8.22
N ARG A 59 -1.56 2.08 -9.07
CA ARG A 59 -2.46 2.91 -9.90
C ARG A 59 -3.11 2.09 -11.01
N TYR A 60 -4.35 2.45 -11.37
CA TYR A 60 -5.04 1.86 -12.51
C TYR A 60 -4.32 2.04 -13.85
N ASP A 61 -3.79 3.23 -14.14
CA ASP A 61 -3.12 3.51 -15.42
C ASP A 61 -1.85 2.68 -15.57
N LEU A 62 -1.05 2.55 -14.51
CA LEU A 62 0.11 1.66 -14.48
C LEU A 62 -0.28 0.20 -14.71
N PHE A 63 -1.27 -0.30 -13.96
CA PHE A 63 -1.74 -1.68 -14.09
C PHE A 63 -2.25 -1.97 -15.50
N ARG A 64 -3.03 -1.05 -16.06
CA ARG A 64 -3.60 -1.19 -17.41
C ARG A 64 -2.53 -1.21 -18.49
N GLU A 65 -1.49 -0.38 -18.37
CA GLU A 65 -0.36 -0.38 -19.31
C GLU A 65 0.29 -1.76 -19.36
N LEU A 66 0.67 -2.34 -18.21
CA LEU A 66 1.26 -3.68 -18.16
C LEU A 66 0.27 -4.76 -18.61
N TYR A 67 -0.99 -4.69 -18.18
CA TYR A 67 -2.03 -5.65 -18.61
C TYR A 67 -2.26 -5.66 -20.13
N GLN A 68 -2.10 -4.53 -20.82
CA GLN A 68 -2.24 -4.49 -22.28
C GLN A 68 -1.06 -5.15 -23.01
N GLU A 69 0.11 -5.19 -22.38
CA GLU A 69 1.34 -5.79 -22.92
C GLU A 69 1.46 -7.28 -22.54
N GLU A 70 1.12 -7.61 -21.29
CA GLU A 70 1.17 -8.94 -20.69
C GLU A 70 -0.17 -9.26 -20.00
N PRO A 71 -1.21 -9.65 -20.75
CA PRO A 71 -2.54 -9.85 -20.20
C PRO A 71 -2.62 -10.96 -19.14
N LEU A 72 -3.19 -10.63 -17.99
CA LEU A 72 -3.64 -11.62 -17.00
C LEU A 72 -5.02 -12.15 -17.37
N GLN A 73 -5.37 -13.31 -16.83
CA GLN A 73 -6.71 -13.88 -16.98
C GLN A 73 -7.75 -12.99 -16.27
N GLY A 74 -8.90 -12.76 -16.92
CA GLY A 74 -10.02 -12.02 -16.37
C GLY A 74 -10.33 -10.71 -17.10
N ASP A 75 -11.31 -9.99 -16.56
CA ASP A 75 -11.83 -8.74 -17.11
C ASP A 75 -11.36 -7.55 -16.28
N LEU A 76 -10.60 -6.64 -16.89
CA LEU A 76 -10.05 -5.47 -16.21
C LEU A 76 -11.01 -4.28 -16.27
N GLN A 77 -11.35 -3.75 -15.10
CA GLN A 77 -12.01 -2.46 -14.90
C GLN A 77 -11.21 -1.59 -13.93
N SER A 78 -11.69 -0.36 -13.71
CA SER A 78 -11.20 0.52 -12.64
C SER A 78 -12.27 0.65 -11.57
N ARG A 79 -11.86 0.81 -10.31
CA ARG A 79 -12.73 1.21 -9.20
C ARG A 79 -12.15 2.39 -8.43
N THR A 80 -12.95 2.99 -7.55
CA THR A 80 -12.48 4.05 -6.64
C THR A 80 -12.26 3.51 -5.23
N SER A 81 -11.00 3.43 -4.78
CA SER A 81 -10.67 3.08 -3.40
C SER A 81 -11.14 4.14 -2.41
N VAL A 82 -11.42 3.70 -1.18
CA VAL A 82 -11.96 4.52 -0.08
C VAL A 82 -10.98 5.56 0.46
N GLN A 83 -9.68 5.30 0.35
CA GLN A 83 -8.62 6.11 0.94
C GLN A 83 -7.37 6.17 0.06
N SER A 84 -6.44 7.05 0.44
CA SER A 84 -5.23 7.36 -0.31
C SER A 84 -3.96 6.74 0.29
N GLY A 85 -4.10 5.75 1.16
CA GLY A 85 -2.99 5.14 1.89
C GLY A 85 -3.47 3.93 2.71
N THR A 86 -2.62 2.92 2.89
CA THR A 86 -2.99 1.66 3.58
C THR A 86 -3.65 1.86 4.94
N PRO A 87 -3.15 2.71 5.87
CA PRO A 87 -3.81 2.93 7.17
C PRO A 87 -5.26 3.39 7.05
N GLY A 88 -5.51 4.32 6.11
CA GLY A 88 -6.84 4.80 5.82
C GLY A 88 -7.71 3.71 5.20
N PHE A 89 -7.17 2.97 4.23
CA PHE A 89 -7.87 1.87 3.57
C PHE A 89 -8.31 0.81 4.58
N LEU A 90 -7.40 0.35 5.45
CA LEU A 90 -7.71 -0.63 6.49
C LEU A 90 -8.74 -0.08 7.49
N SER A 91 -8.53 1.16 7.95
CA SER A 91 -9.43 1.76 8.94
C SER A 91 -10.85 1.88 8.41
N GLU A 92 -11.01 2.43 7.20
CA GLU A 92 -12.31 2.69 6.62
C GLU A 92 -13.02 1.41 6.13
N THR A 93 -12.26 0.40 5.69
CA THR A 93 -12.81 -0.84 5.17
C THR A 93 -13.16 -1.84 6.28
N PHE A 94 -12.33 -1.96 7.33
CA PHE A 94 -12.40 -3.11 8.23
C PHE A 94 -12.62 -2.78 9.72
N THR A 95 -12.43 -1.55 10.19
CA THR A 95 -12.43 -1.26 11.64
C THR A 95 -13.80 -1.43 12.31
N ASN A 96 -14.89 -1.14 11.60
CA ASN A 96 -16.20 -1.02 12.21
C ASN A 96 -16.99 -2.34 12.23
N ASP A 97 -16.49 -3.39 11.59
CA ASP A 97 -17.19 -4.65 11.39
C ASP A 97 -16.31 -5.86 11.72
N LYS A 98 -16.92 -7.03 11.74
CA LYS A 98 -16.26 -8.32 11.98
C LYS A 98 -16.36 -9.19 10.73
N PHE A 99 -15.22 -9.68 10.27
CA PHE A 99 -15.05 -10.44 9.05
C PHE A 99 -14.51 -11.84 9.38
N HIS A 100 -15.29 -12.56 10.15
CA HIS A 100 -14.99 -13.91 10.67
C HIS A 100 -15.03 -15.02 9.61
N ASP A 101 -15.31 -14.64 8.37
CA ASP A 101 -15.23 -15.49 7.19
C ASP A 101 -14.01 -15.18 6.30
N ILE A 102 -13.15 -14.24 6.72
CA ILE A 102 -11.95 -13.83 6.00
C ILE A 102 -10.69 -14.28 6.73
N VAL A 103 -9.73 -14.82 5.99
CA VAL A 103 -8.32 -14.94 6.41
C VAL A 103 -7.48 -13.92 5.64
N TYR A 104 -6.70 -13.11 6.38
CA TYR A 104 -5.91 -12.02 5.80
C TYR A 104 -4.42 -12.40 5.76
N VAL A 105 -3.87 -12.61 4.58
CA VAL A 105 -2.44 -12.86 4.33
C VAL A 105 -1.78 -11.55 3.93
N THR A 106 -0.76 -11.09 4.67
CA THR A 106 -0.22 -9.73 4.50
C THR A 106 1.30 -9.66 4.56
N GLY A 107 1.88 -8.98 3.58
CA GLY A 107 3.26 -8.47 3.64
C GLY A 107 3.34 -7.07 4.27
N ASN A 108 2.21 -6.42 4.54
CA ASN A 108 2.17 -5.07 5.10
C ASN A 108 1.92 -5.11 6.63
N PRO A 109 2.85 -4.56 7.46
CA PRO A 109 2.72 -4.57 8.92
C PRO A 109 1.51 -3.81 9.48
N TYR A 110 0.92 -2.88 8.72
CA TYR A 110 -0.21 -2.07 9.20
C TYR A 110 -1.44 -2.90 9.57
N VAL A 111 -1.62 -4.07 8.97
CA VAL A 111 -2.74 -4.96 9.28
C VAL A 111 -2.71 -5.39 10.76
N ASN A 112 -1.51 -5.58 11.33
CA ASN A 112 -1.35 -5.96 12.73
C ASN A 112 -1.46 -4.77 13.70
N THR A 113 -1.14 -3.55 13.26
CA THR A 113 -1.10 -2.36 14.13
C THR A 113 -2.40 -1.57 14.13
N ASP A 114 -3.10 -1.52 13.01
CA ASP A 114 -4.19 -0.58 12.79
C ASP A 114 -5.58 -1.22 12.96
N LEU A 115 -5.65 -2.55 12.99
CA LEU A 115 -6.90 -3.28 13.16
C LEU A 115 -6.99 -3.94 14.54
N PRO A 116 -8.18 -3.92 15.19
CA PRO A 116 -8.39 -4.65 16.44
C PRO A 116 -8.16 -6.16 16.26
N SER A 117 -7.69 -6.82 17.31
CA SER A 117 -7.64 -8.28 17.33
C SER A 117 -9.04 -8.88 17.13
N GLY A 118 -9.08 -10.02 16.42
CA GLY A 118 -10.33 -10.70 16.09
C GLY A 118 -11.25 -9.93 15.13
N THR A 119 -10.70 -9.04 14.31
CA THR A 119 -11.41 -8.46 13.15
C THR A 119 -11.65 -9.51 12.07
N PHE A 120 -10.63 -10.31 11.76
CA PHE A 120 -10.69 -11.42 10.82
C PHE A 120 -10.76 -12.77 11.54
N HIS A 121 -11.05 -13.85 10.80
CA HIS A 121 -10.92 -15.21 11.31
C HIS A 121 -9.46 -15.49 11.72
N ALA A 122 -8.52 -15.17 10.83
CA ALA A 122 -7.08 -15.29 11.07
C ALA A 122 -6.31 -14.23 10.26
N VAL A 123 -5.08 -13.93 10.69
CA VAL A 123 -4.15 -13.03 10.00
C VAL A 123 -2.79 -13.72 9.86
N GLU A 124 -2.38 -14.05 8.64
CA GLU A 124 -1.04 -14.58 8.33
C GLU A 124 -0.11 -13.40 8.02
N SER A 125 0.80 -13.12 8.95
CA SER A 125 1.68 -11.95 8.90
C SER A 125 3.02 -12.31 8.24
N VAL A 126 3.01 -12.53 6.92
CA VAL A 126 4.18 -12.99 6.15
C VAL A 126 5.40 -12.07 6.29
N TRP A 127 5.17 -10.79 6.58
CA TRP A 127 6.27 -9.85 6.86
C TRP A 127 7.07 -10.21 8.12
N GLN A 128 6.57 -11.08 9.00
CA GLN A 128 7.27 -11.47 10.22
C GLN A 128 8.43 -12.42 9.96
N ASP A 129 8.17 -13.45 9.15
CA ASP A 129 9.04 -14.60 8.89
C ASP A 129 9.47 -14.74 7.42
N GLY A 130 8.75 -14.13 6.48
CA GLY A 130 9.04 -14.10 5.04
C GLY A 130 9.69 -12.79 4.56
N TRP A 131 10.24 -11.99 5.46
CA TRP A 131 10.93 -10.74 5.11
C TRP A 131 12.29 -11.00 4.47
N ASP A 132 12.57 -10.33 3.33
CA ASP A 132 13.88 -10.36 2.68
C ASP A 132 14.70 -9.12 3.09
N ASP A 133 15.80 -9.35 3.82
CA ASP A 133 16.67 -8.29 4.31
C ASP A 133 17.50 -7.61 3.20
N GLU A 134 17.74 -8.26 2.07
CA GLU A 134 18.45 -7.63 0.95
C GLU A 134 17.52 -6.70 0.16
N LEU A 135 16.31 -7.18 -0.10
CA LEU A 135 15.28 -6.43 -0.82
C LEU A 135 14.58 -5.40 0.08
N GLN A 136 14.63 -5.58 1.41
CA GLN A 136 13.94 -4.76 2.41
C GLN A 136 12.41 -4.75 2.19
N THR A 137 11.86 -5.90 1.79
CA THR A 137 10.44 -6.16 1.55
C THR A 137 10.18 -7.66 1.62
N VAL A 138 8.91 -8.09 1.67
CA VAL A 138 8.53 -9.47 1.34
C VAL A 138 8.61 -9.66 -0.18
N HIS A 139 9.14 -10.81 -0.62
CA HIS A 139 9.20 -11.19 -2.03
C HIS A 139 7.80 -11.60 -2.55
N PRO A 140 7.39 -11.21 -3.78
CA PRO A 140 6.09 -11.58 -4.34
C PRO A 140 5.84 -13.09 -4.37
N ASP A 141 6.84 -13.89 -4.76
CA ASP A 141 6.71 -15.36 -4.74
C ASP A 141 6.43 -15.92 -3.34
N THR A 142 7.11 -15.41 -2.31
CA THR A 142 6.82 -15.79 -0.92
C THR A 142 5.39 -15.42 -0.53
N MET A 143 4.91 -14.22 -0.92
CA MET A 143 3.50 -13.85 -0.71
C MET A 143 2.53 -14.81 -1.40
N ALA A 144 2.79 -15.19 -2.66
CA ALA A 144 1.94 -16.11 -3.39
C ALA A 144 1.94 -17.52 -2.78
N GLU A 145 3.12 -18.06 -2.43
CA GLU A 145 3.25 -19.36 -1.78
C GLU A 145 2.46 -19.43 -0.47
N ARG A 146 2.67 -18.46 0.42
CA ARG A 146 1.96 -18.40 1.71
C ARG A 146 0.45 -18.21 1.51
N THR A 147 0.04 -17.46 0.49
CA THR A 147 -1.38 -17.31 0.16
C THR A 147 -2.02 -18.62 -0.28
N VAL A 148 -1.35 -19.41 -1.12
CA VAL A 148 -1.85 -20.72 -1.56
C VAL A 148 -1.90 -21.71 -0.40
N GLU A 149 -0.87 -21.75 0.45
CA GLU A 149 -0.84 -22.56 1.68
C GLU A 149 -2.05 -22.26 2.57
N ILE A 150 -2.31 -20.97 2.82
CA ILE A 150 -3.42 -20.52 3.65
C ILE A 150 -4.77 -20.80 3.01
N ALA A 151 -4.93 -20.59 1.70
CA ALA A 151 -6.15 -20.93 0.99
C ALA A 151 -6.48 -22.43 1.05
N ASN A 152 -5.46 -23.29 1.02
CA ASN A 152 -5.62 -24.73 1.18
C ASN A 152 -5.96 -25.13 2.63
N ARG A 153 -5.41 -24.43 3.61
CA ARG A 153 -5.71 -24.63 5.04
C ARG A 153 -7.14 -24.18 5.40
N TYR A 154 -7.63 -23.13 4.75
CA TYR A 154 -8.94 -22.51 5.00
C TYR A 154 -9.80 -22.47 3.71
N PRO A 155 -10.22 -23.63 3.17
CA PRO A 155 -10.88 -23.72 1.87
C PRO A 155 -12.29 -23.11 1.83
N ASP A 156 -12.91 -22.94 2.99
CA ASP A 156 -14.26 -22.38 3.20
C ASP A 156 -14.22 -20.90 3.64
N LYS A 157 -13.05 -20.25 3.56
CA LYS A 157 -12.89 -18.84 3.90
C LYS A 157 -12.59 -18.00 2.65
N ARG A 158 -12.98 -16.73 2.74
CA ARG A 158 -12.51 -15.69 1.84
C ARG A 158 -11.05 -15.38 2.17
N ILE A 159 -10.22 -15.18 1.14
CA ILE A 159 -8.80 -14.91 1.32
C ILE A 159 -8.47 -13.50 0.85
N ILE A 160 -7.82 -12.71 1.69
CA ILE A 160 -7.16 -11.47 1.25
C ILE A 160 -5.67 -11.74 1.18
N SER A 161 -5.01 -11.37 0.07
CA SER A 161 -3.56 -11.42 -0.10
C SER A 161 -3.04 -10.03 -0.41
N HIS A 162 -2.31 -9.42 0.54
CA HIS A 162 -1.87 -8.03 0.46
C HIS A 162 -0.36 -7.93 0.25
N PHE A 163 0.03 -7.70 -1.01
CA PHE A 163 1.40 -7.53 -1.47
C PHE A 163 1.89 -6.12 -1.20
N LEU A 164 3.19 -5.97 -0.95
CA LEU A 164 3.86 -4.66 -0.84
C LEU A 164 4.17 -4.05 -2.21
N GLN A 165 4.22 -4.83 -3.27
CA GLN A 165 4.46 -4.32 -4.62
C GLN A 165 3.15 -3.80 -5.24
N PRO A 166 3.19 -2.75 -6.08
CA PRO A 166 4.36 -2.03 -6.57
C PRO A 166 4.89 -0.88 -5.69
N HIS A 167 4.46 -0.73 -4.43
CA HIS A 167 5.01 0.28 -3.52
C HIS A 167 6.55 0.14 -3.34
N ALA A 168 7.21 1.23 -2.96
CA ALA A 168 8.64 1.21 -2.67
C ALA A 168 8.96 0.34 -1.43
N PRO A 169 10.13 -0.32 -1.34
CA PRO A 169 11.29 -0.19 -2.23
C PRO A 169 11.05 -0.78 -3.63
N PHE A 170 11.60 -0.12 -4.65
CA PHE A 170 11.55 -0.62 -6.03
C PHE A 170 12.65 -1.66 -6.23
N VAL A 171 12.24 -2.93 -6.20
CA VAL A 171 13.10 -4.12 -6.20
C VAL A 171 13.10 -4.88 -7.52
N GLY A 172 12.29 -4.46 -8.48
CA GLY A 172 12.38 -4.92 -9.87
C GLY A 172 13.70 -4.54 -10.54
N ASP A 173 13.82 -4.87 -11.82
CA ASP A 173 15.01 -4.63 -12.65
C ASP A 173 15.48 -3.16 -12.61
N VAL A 174 14.54 -2.21 -12.60
CA VAL A 174 14.84 -0.78 -12.52
C VAL A 174 14.76 -0.29 -11.08
N LYS A 175 15.93 -0.17 -10.45
CA LYS A 175 16.08 0.27 -9.07
C LYS A 175 16.13 1.80 -8.95
N LEU A 176 15.39 2.36 -8.00
CA LEU A 176 15.45 3.79 -7.68
C LEU A 176 15.19 4.03 -6.18
N GLY A 177 15.98 4.90 -5.56
CA GLY A 177 15.87 5.21 -4.13
C GLY A 177 16.54 4.20 -3.19
N GLN A 178 17.18 3.15 -3.73
CA GLN A 178 18.03 2.24 -2.95
C GLN A 178 19.38 2.88 -2.59
N ARG A 179 20.00 2.37 -1.52
CA ARG A 179 21.20 2.85 -0.80
C ARG A 179 22.35 3.43 -1.66
N GLU A 180 22.51 3.00 -2.91
CA GLU A 180 23.67 3.37 -3.74
C GLU A 180 23.76 4.86 -4.11
N THR A 181 22.62 5.57 -4.26
CA THR A 181 22.68 6.98 -4.70
C THR A 181 23.05 7.95 -3.57
N PHE A 182 22.79 7.58 -2.31
CA PHE A 182 23.04 8.44 -1.15
C PHE A 182 24.40 8.21 -0.52
N ALA A 183 24.88 6.96 -0.46
CA ALA A 183 26.17 6.63 0.13
C ALA A 183 27.35 7.40 -0.52
N ILE A 184 27.35 7.54 -1.85
CA ILE A 184 28.42 8.25 -2.58
C ILE A 184 28.43 9.76 -2.26
N ARG A 185 27.26 10.35 -2.00
CA ARG A 185 27.12 11.79 -1.75
C ARG A 185 27.31 12.15 -0.27
N GLU A 186 26.87 11.28 0.64
CA GLU A 186 27.04 11.43 2.09
C GLU A 186 28.47 11.13 2.56
N GLN A 187 29.13 10.10 2.00
CA GLN A 187 30.57 9.88 2.24
C GLN A 187 31.43 11.06 1.76
N ALA A 188 31.02 11.76 0.69
CA ALA A 188 31.73 12.93 0.20
C ALA A 188 31.50 14.19 1.07
N MET A 189 30.45 14.23 1.90
CA MET A 189 30.06 15.38 2.71
C MET A 189 30.40 15.22 4.21
N GLY A 190 30.91 14.06 4.64
CA GLY A 190 31.50 13.86 5.98
C GLY A 190 30.50 13.89 7.13
N ASP A 191 29.23 13.58 6.88
CA ASP A 191 28.17 13.64 7.89
C ASP A 191 27.97 12.26 8.53
N GLU A 192 28.70 11.98 9.62
CA GLU A 192 28.68 10.67 10.31
C GLU A 192 27.42 10.46 11.19
N ASP A 193 26.55 11.46 11.38
CA ASP A 193 25.43 11.43 12.33
C ASP A 193 24.04 11.40 11.68
N ALA A 194 23.98 11.18 10.37
CA ALA A 194 22.74 11.18 9.61
C ALA A 194 22.09 9.78 9.59
N ARG A 195 21.49 9.33 10.71
CA ARG A 195 20.44 8.27 10.69
C ARG A 195 19.14 8.78 10.04
N THR A 196 19.24 9.55 8.97
CA THR A 196 18.16 10.26 8.31
C THR A 196 17.37 9.32 7.41
N ARG A 197 16.06 9.28 7.63
CA ARG A 197 15.07 8.62 6.76
C ARG A 197 15.41 8.86 5.28
N ASN A 198 15.68 7.79 4.53
CA ASN A 198 15.91 7.88 3.09
C ASN A 198 14.68 8.46 2.42
N ARG A 199 14.88 9.45 1.54
CA ARG A 199 13.76 10.06 0.80
C ARG A 199 13.18 9.03 -0.15
N THR A 200 11.86 8.95 -0.23
CA THR A 200 11.21 8.03 -1.19
C THR A 200 11.45 8.51 -2.63
N PRO A 201 11.35 7.63 -3.64
CA PRO A 201 11.44 8.03 -5.05
C PRO A 201 10.50 9.18 -5.43
N PHE A 202 9.30 9.22 -4.83
CA PHE A 202 8.33 10.29 -5.02
C PHE A 202 8.74 11.62 -4.35
N GLU A 203 9.42 11.56 -3.21
CA GLU A 203 10.00 12.75 -2.57
C GLU A 203 11.20 13.30 -3.33
N LEU A 204 11.99 12.42 -3.95
CA LEU A 204 13.05 12.81 -4.89
C LEU A 204 12.47 13.48 -6.14
N LEU A 205 11.30 13.03 -6.59
CA LEU A 205 10.56 13.66 -7.68
C LEU A 205 10.00 15.04 -7.30
N ASP A 206 9.39 15.18 -6.11
CA ASP A 206 8.93 16.49 -5.59
C ASP A 206 10.10 17.47 -5.48
N ALA A 207 11.28 16.98 -5.09
CA ALA A 207 12.50 17.76 -5.01
C ALA A 207 13.14 18.07 -6.38
N GLY A 208 12.63 17.53 -7.48
CA GLY A 208 13.21 17.67 -8.82
C GLY A 208 14.58 16.99 -9.00
N THR A 209 14.93 16.05 -8.11
CA THR A 209 16.21 15.31 -8.16
C THR A 209 16.17 14.18 -9.18
N VAL A 210 14.99 13.64 -9.47
CA VAL A 210 14.74 12.61 -10.49
C VAL A 210 13.61 13.06 -11.40
N THR A 211 13.58 12.53 -12.63
CA THR A 211 12.51 12.81 -13.59
C THR A 211 11.30 11.92 -13.33
N ARG A 212 10.11 12.36 -13.80
CA ARG A 212 8.89 11.56 -13.74
C ARG A 212 9.09 10.20 -14.41
N ASP A 213 9.70 10.17 -15.59
CA ASP A 213 9.87 8.95 -16.38
C ASP A 213 10.72 7.93 -15.64
N LYS A 214 11.79 8.36 -14.95
CA LYS A 214 12.62 7.45 -14.15
C LYS A 214 11.88 6.84 -12.97
N VAL A 215 10.99 7.61 -12.33
CA VAL A 215 10.14 7.08 -11.24
C VAL A 215 9.08 6.14 -11.81
N TRP A 216 8.46 6.50 -12.94
CA TRP A 216 7.47 5.65 -13.61
C TRP A 216 8.06 4.30 -14.02
N GLU A 217 9.26 4.31 -14.60
CA GLU A 217 9.99 3.11 -15.02
C GLU A 217 10.29 2.19 -13.84
N ALA A 218 10.83 2.72 -12.73
CA ALA A 218 11.11 1.94 -11.53
C ALA A 218 9.83 1.38 -10.87
N TYR A 219 8.76 2.18 -10.89
CA TYR A 219 7.46 1.81 -10.35
C TYR A 219 6.76 0.73 -11.19
N ARG A 220 6.85 0.82 -12.53
CA ARG A 220 6.42 -0.22 -13.47
C ARG A 220 7.22 -1.50 -13.29
N SER A 221 8.54 -1.39 -13.20
CA SER A 221 9.43 -2.54 -12.98
C SER A 221 9.10 -3.28 -11.68
N ASN A 222 8.67 -2.57 -10.64
CA ASN A 222 8.23 -3.20 -9.40
C ASN A 222 6.86 -3.90 -9.51
N LEU A 223 5.98 -3.43 -10.40
CA LEU A 223 4.74 -4.14 -10.73
C LEU A 223 5.03 -5.39 -11.55
N GLU A 224 5.91 -5.29 -12.55
CA GLU A 224 6.38 -6.44 -13.35
C GLU A 224 6.98 -7.53 -12.46
N PHE A 225 7.73 -7.13 -11.43
CA PHE A 225 8.30 -8.06 -10.46
C PHE A 225 7.24 -8.88 -9.69
N ALA A 226 6.07 -8.29 -9.41
CA ALA A 226 4.97 -8.98 -8.75
C ALA A 226 4.01 -9.71 -9.73
N TRP A 227 4.12 -9.43 -11.03
CA TRP A 227 3.20 -9.92 -12.04
C TRP A 227 3.09 -11.46 -12.09
N PRO A 228 4.19 -12.23 -12.08
CA PRO A 228 4.13 -13.69 -12.10
C PRO A 228 3.45 -14.27 -10.86
N ALA A 229 3.64 -13.65 -9.70
CA ALA A 229 3.00 -14.07 -8.46
C ALA A 229 1.48 -13.85 -8.51
N VAL A 230 1.02 -12.73 -9.09
CA VAL A 230 -0.41 -12.47 -9.32
C VAL A 230 -0.99 -13.47 -10.32
N GLU A 231 -0.31 -13.73 -11.43
CA GLU A 231 -0.74 -14.72 -12.43
C GLU A 231 -0.89 -16.12 -11.84
N ARG A 232 0.07 -16.53 -11.01
CA ARG A 232 0.03 -17.79 -10.28
C ARG A 232 -1.19 -17.87 -9.37
N LEU A 233 -1.46 -16.84 -8.57
CA LEU A 233 -2.62 -16.82 -7.67
C LEU A 233 -3.95 -16.85 -8.43
N LEU A 234 -4.06 -16.16 -9.56
CA LEU A 234 -5.24 -16.25 -10.43
C LEU A 234 -5.48 -17.68 -10.93
N SER A 235 -4.41 -18.41 -11.20
CA SER A 235 -4.46 -19.78 -11.74
C SER A 235 -4.66 -20.86 -10.67
N GLU A 236 -4.17 -20.65 -9.45
CA GLU A 236 -4.19 -21.64 -8.37
C GLU A 236 -5.35 -21.47 -7.39
N LEU A 237 -5.81 -20.24 -7.11
CA LEU A 237 -6.87 -20.03 -6.14
C LEU A 237 -8.24 -20.35 -6.75
N PRO A 238 -9.05 -21.23 -6.11
CA PRO A 238 -10.39 -21.52 -6.60
C PRO A 238 -11.37 -20.40 -6.29
N GLY A 239 -12.41 -20.28 -7.12
CA GLY A 239 -13.49 -19.32 -6.97
C GLY A 239 -13.27 -18.00 -7.70
N LEU A 240 -14.02 -16.98 -7.30
CA LEU A 240 -13.93 -15.65 -7.86
C LEU A 240 -12.77 -14.88 -7.22
N THR A 241 -11.75 -14.56 -8.00
CA THR A 241 -10.61 -13.74 -7.58
C THR A 241 -10.72 -12.34 -8.15
N ALA A 242 -10.56 -11.34 -7.29
CA ALA A 242 -10.43 -9.93 -7.67
C ALA A 242 -9.00 -9.44 -7.39
N VAL A 243 -8.35 -8.77 -8.36
CA VAL A 243 -7.08 -8.08 -8.17
C VAL A 243 -7.33 -6.58 -8.15
N THR A 244 -6.83 -5.91 -7.12
CA THR A 244 -7.03 -4.49 -6.87
C THR A 244 -5.80 -3.87 -6.22
N SER A 245 -5.85 -2.55 -6.00
CA SER A 245 -5.03 -1.88 -5.01
C SER A 245 -5.85 -1.32 -3.83
N ASP A 246 -5.16 -1.03 -2.73
CA ASP A 246 -5.64 -0.25 -1.60
C ASP A 246 -5.61 1.26 -1.89
N HIS A 247 -4.67 1.75 -2.69
CA HIS A 247 -4.59 3.13 -3.17
C HIS A 247 -3.65 3.28 -4.38
N GLY A 248 -3.48 4.49 -4.91
CA GLY A 248 -2.49 4.81 -5.93
C GLY A 248 -1.27 5.56 -5.38
N ASN A 249 -0.54 6.21 -6.28
CA ASN A 249 0.60 7.06 -5.95
C ASN A 249 0.65 8.28 -6.88
N ALA A 250 0.76 9.48 -6.31
CA ALA A 250 0.83 10.71 -7.08
C ALA A 250 2.27 11.02 -7.52
N MET A 251 2.42 11.57 -8.73
CA MET A 251 3.67 11.98 -9.37
C MET A 251 3.63 13.44 -9.83
N GLY A 252 2.88 14.28 -9.12
CA GLY A 252 2.77 15.71 -9.39
C GLY A 252 1.39 16.16 -9.86
N GLU A 253 0.37 15.31 -9.75
CA GLU A 253 -1.03 15.65 -10.00
C GLU A 253 -1.52 16.75 -9.06
N ARG A 254 -2.50 17.53 -9.52
CA ARG A 254 -3.04 18.68 -8.76
C ARG A 254 -4.14 18.23 -7.81
N ALA A 255 -4.09 18.73 -6.57
CA ALA A 255 -5.17 18.58 -5.58
C ALA A 255 -6.24 19.67 -5.75
N TRP A 256 -6.98 19.65 -6.86
CA TRP A 256 -8.02 20.65 -7.13
C TRP A 256 -9.07 20.70 -6.00
N PRO A 257 -9.49 21.90 -5.52
CA PRO A 257 -9.25 23.25 -6.05
C PRO A 257 -7.97 23.93 -5.56
N PHE A 258 -7.15 23.26 -4.77
CA PHE A 258 -5.91 23.85 -4.26
C PHE A 258 -4.85 23.87 -5.36
N PRO A 259 -4.12 24.99 -5.55
CA PRO A 259 -3.08 25.11 -6.58
C PRO A 259 -1.77 24.44 -6.13
N ILE A 260 -1.84 23.20 -5.66
CA ILE A 260 -0.72 22.41 -5.14
C ILE A 260 -0.60 21.10 -5.91
N ARG A 261 0.65 20.65 -6.09
CA ARG A 261 0.97 19.33 -6.62
C ARG A 261 1.21 18.34 -5.50
N VAL A 262 0.76 17.10 -5.71
CA VAL A 262 0.86 15.98 -4.77
C VAL A 262 1.88 14.99 -5.30
N TYR A 263 2.72 14.46 -4.43
CA TYR A 263 3.71 13.43 -4.72
C TYR A 263 3.65 12.36 -3.63
N GLY A 264 3.80 11.10 -4.02
CA GLY A 264 3.54 9.97 -3.13
C GLY A 264 2.05 9.89 -2.79
N HIS A 265 1.74 9.44 -1.58
CA HIS A 265 0.38 9.10 -1.15
C HIS A 265 0.02 9.70 0.22
N PRO A 266 0.10 11.05 0.38
CA PRO A 266 -0.27 11.69 1.63
C PRO A 266 -1.71 11.36 2.05
N LEU A 267 -1.89 10.98 3.32
CA LEU A 267 -3.16 10.49 3.83
C LEU A 267 -4.29 11.53 3.75
N GLY A 268 -5.45 11.05 3.30
CA GLY A 268 -6.69 11.81 3.19
C GLY A 268 -6.77 12.74 1.97
N ILE A 269 -5.86 12.63 1.00
CA ILE A 269 -6.00 13.32 -0.28
C ILE A 269 -6.60 12.38 -1.31
N LEU A 270 -7.87 12.58 -1.66
CA LEU A 270 -8.64 11.64 -2.46
C LEU A 270 -8.73 12.09 -3.93
N ILE A 271 -7.58 12.30 -4.57
CA ILE A 271 -7.50 12.59 -6.01
C ILE A 271 -7.44 11.29 -6.83
N PRO A 272 -7.84 11.27 -8.12
CA PRO A 272 -7.84 10.05 -8.93
C PRO A 272 -6.52 9.29 -8.97
N ALA A 273 -5.37 9.97 -9.00
CA ALA A 273 -4.06 9.31 -8.97
C ALA A 273 -3.78 8.51 -7.67
N LEU A 274 -4.57 8.74 -6.61
CA LEU A 274 -4.47 8.06 -5.33
C LEU A 274 -5.63 7.11 -5.04
N THR A 275 -6.76 7.22 -5.74
CA THR A 275 -7.95 6.42 -5.44
C THR A 275 -8.47 5.63 -6.63
N GLN A 276 -8.13 5.97 -7.87
CA GLN A 276 -8.50 5.18 -9.04
C GLN A 276 -7.53 4.00 -9.20
N VAL A 277 -8.01 2.81 -8.85
CA VAL A 277 -7.23 1.57 -8.72
C VAL A 277 -7.78 0.48 -9.65
N PRO A 278 -6.98 -0.53 -10.02
CA PRO A 278 -7.48 -1.63 -10.84
C PRO A 278 -8.55 -2.45 -10.13
N TRP A 279 -9.40 -3.08 -10.92
CA TRP A 279 -10.34 -4.11 -10.51
C TRP A 279 -10.40 -5.17 -11.61
N LEU A 280 -9.53 -6.17 -11.53
CA LEU A 280 -9.50 -7.32 -12.45
C LEU A 280 -10.23 -8.48 -11.82
N THR A 281 -11.23 -9.05 -12.48
CA THR A 281 -11.97 -10.21 -11.95
C THR A 281 -11.77 -11.45 -12.82
N HIS A 282 -11.50 -12.58 -12.19
CA HIS A 282 -11.35 -13.89 -12.83
C HIS A 282 -11.98 -14.98 -11.96
N THR A 283 -12.68 -15.93 -12.57
CA THR A 283 -13.23 -17.09 -11.84
C THR A 283 -12.50 -18.36 -12.25
N ASN A 284 -11.87 -19.03 -11.29
CA ASN A 284 -11.20 -20.32 -11.48
C ASN A 284 -11.98 -21.45 -10.80
N GLY A 285 -12.70 -22.25 -11.59
CA GLY A 285 -13.52 -23.33 -11.04
C GLY A 285 -14.75 -22.84 -10.26
N PRO A 286 -15.33 -23.68 -9.36
CA PRO A 286 -16.52 -23.33 -8.60
C PRO A 286 -16.22 -22.29 -7.50
N ARG A 287 -17.24 -21.48 -7.17
CA ARG A 287 -17.21 -20.57 -6.01
C ARG A 287 -17.07 -21.36 -4.71
N LYS A 288 -16.46 -20.74 -3.70
CA LYS A 288 -16.31 -21.32 -2.37
C LYS A 288 -17.63 -21.29 -1.60
N GLU A 289 -17.87 -22.30 -0.76
CA GLU A 289 -18.91 -22.24 0.27
C GLU A 289 -18.34 -21.53 1.50
N ILE A 290 -18.65 -20.24 1.64
CA ILE A 290 -18.04 -19.38 2.67
C ILE A 290 -18.74 -19.57 4.03
N THR A 291 -17.96 -19.80 5.09
CA THR A 291 -18.49 -19.87 6.47
C THR A 291 -17.78 -18.89 7.42
N ALA A 292 -18.57 -18.22 8.26
CA ALA A 292 -18.06 -17.31 9.29
C ALA A 292 -17.90 -18.05 10.63
N GLU A 293 -16.70 -18.00 11.21
CA GLU A 293 -16.38 -18.65 12.49
C GLU A 293 -15.54 -17.73 13.37
N SER A 294 -15.71 -17.85 14.69
CA SER A 294 -14.96 -17.03 15.65
C SER A 294 -13.46 -17.09 15.39
N PRO A 295 -12.70 -16.00 15.65
CA PRO A 295 -11.28 -15.94 15.32
C PRO A 295 -10.49 -17.09 15.93
N ASP A 296 -9.57 -17.64 15.14
CA ASP A 296 -8.57 -18.58 15.65
C ASP A 296 -7.76 -17.85 16.74
N SER A 297 -7.59 -18.48 17.90
CA SER A 297 -7.06 -17.85 19.12
C SER A 297 -5.60 -17.41 19.05
N GLU A 298 -4.94 -17.49 17.89
CA GLU A 298 -3.57 -17.05 17.67
C GLU A 298 -3.55 -15.55 17.31
N SER A 299 -3.71 -14.69 18.32
CA SER A 299 -3.42 -13.27 18.15
C SER A 299 -1.92 -13.02 18.22
N THR A 300 -1.31 -12.57 17.12
CA THR A 300 0.09 -12.15 17.08
C THR A 300 0.30 -10.88 17.91
N THR A 301 1.38 -10.86 18.70
CA THR A 301 1.77 -9.66 19.47
C THR A 301 2.55 -8.70 18.58
N VAL A 302 2.27 -7.40 18.70
CA VAL A 302 3.00 -6.33 17.99
C VAL A 302 4.32 -6.07 18.74
N ASP A 303 5.46 -6.29 18.09
CA ASP A 303 6.80 -6.15 18.67
C ASP A 303 7.57 -4.92 18.14
N GLU A 304 8.82 -4.76 18.59
CA GLU A 304 9.74 -3.70 18.15
C GLU A 304 10.12 -3.80 16.65
N ALA A 305 10.21 -5.01 16.09
CA ALA A 305 10.52 -5.24 14.68
C ALA A 305 9.45 -4.65 13.73
N THR A 306 8.20 -4.56 14.19
CA THR A 306 7.10 -3.90 13.45
C THR A 306 7.44 -2.43 13.13
N SER A 307 7.94 -1.69 14.12
CA SER A 307 8.25 -0.26 13.97
C SER A 307 9.44 -0.02 13.04
N GLU A 308 10.43 -0.90 13.07
CA GLU A 308 11.59 -0.84 12.19
C GLU A 308 11.20 -1.09 10.73
N ARG A 309 10.40 -2.12 10.46
CA ARG A 309 9.93 -2.44 9.11
C ARG A 309 9.05 -1.35 8.52
N LEU A 310 8.15 -0.75 9.31
CA LEU A 310 7.38 0.42 8.87
C LEU A 310 8.28 1.61 8.49
N ARG A 311 9.38 1.85 9.21
CA ARG A 311 10.35 2.89 8.83
C ARG A 311 11.08 2.54 7.54
N MET A 312 11.47 1.28 7.34
CA MET A 312 12.13 0.81 6.12
C MET A 312 11.24 1.00 4.87
N LEU A 313 9.94 0.73 5.00
CA LEU A 313 8.95 0.94 3.94
C LEU A 313 8.61 2.42 3.71
N GLY A 314 9.15 3.33 4.52
CA GLY A 314 8.85 4.76 4.43
C GLY A 314 7.48 5.16 5.00
N TYR A 315 6.86 4.26 5.77
CA TYR A 315 5.55 4.42 6.37
C TYR A 315 5.54 5.16 7.72
N ALA A 316 6.66 5.16 8.45
CA ALA A 316 6.80 5.87 9.72
C ALA A 316 7.98 6.87 9.71
N GLU A 317 7.78 8.03 10.36
CA GLU A 317 8.84 8.99 10.72
C GLU A 317 9.48 8.65 12.08
#